data_AF-A0A953IQ97-F1
#
_entry.id   AF-A0A953IQ97-F1
#
_cell.length_a   1.000
_cell.length_b   1.000
_cell.length_c   1.000
_cell.angle_alpha   90.00
_cell.angle_beta   90.00
_cell.angle_gamma   90.00
#
_symmetry.space_group_name_H-M   'P 1'
#
loop_
_entity.id
_entity.type
_entity.pdbx_description
1 polymer ?
#
loop_
_entity_poly.entity_id
_entity_poly.type
_entity_poly.pdbx_seq_one_letter_code
_entity_poly.pdbx_strand_id
1 'polypeptide(L)'
;MDIALLLFLILLNGFFSMSEMAVVSSRKARLQRLADSDSPGAQSALALHTEPSNFLSAIQVGITSVGILSGAIGETVLADPLAAWLAHIPPIAPYARGIALTIVVVGLTYFTVVIGELVPKRL
;
A
#
# COMPACT_ATOMS: atom_id res chain seq x y z
N MET A 1 8.00 -3.79 -18.31
CA MET A 1 8.77 -3.40 -17.10
C MET A 1 7.85 -2.75 -16.08
N ASP A 2 6.88 -1.96 -16.53
CA ASP A 2 6.04 -1.12 -15.68
C ASP A 2 5.03 -1.89 -14.83
N ILE A 3 4.54 -3.05 -15.30
CA ILE A 3 3.71 -3.95 -14.50
C ILE A 3 4.47 -4.51 -13.28
N ALA A 4 5.76 -4.81 -13.44
CA ALA A 4 6.59 -5.30 -12.32
C ALA A 4 6.82 -4.19 -11.28
N LEU A 5 6.97 -2.94 -11.73
CA LEU A 5 7.06 -1.78 -10.84
C LEU A 5 5.76 -1.56 -10.07
N LEU A 6 4.60 -1.67 -10.75
CA LEU A 6 3.28 -1.56 -10.12
C LEU A 6 3.05 -2.68 -9.09
N LEU A 7 3.42 -3.93 -9.41
CA LEU A 7 3.38 -5.05 -8.46
C LEU A 7 4.30 -4.81 -7.26
N PHE A 8 5.53 -4.34 -7.49
CA PHE A 8 6.46 -4.00 -6.42
C PHE A 8 5.90 -2.93 -5.48
N LEU A 9 5.27 -1.88 -6.03
CA LEU A 9 4.64 -0.84 -5.22
C LEU A 9 3.48 -1.39 -4.38
N ILE A 10 2.64 -2.26 -4.91
CA ILE A 10 1.57 -2.91 -4.14
C ILE A 10 2.15 -3.73 -2.98
N LEU A 11 3.21 -4.50 -3.22
CA LEU A 11 3.88 -5.28 -2.17
C LEU A 11 4.54 -4.38 -1.12
N LEU A 12 5.15 -3.28 -1.54
CA LEU A 12 5.76 -2.31 -0.65
C LEU A 12 4.72 -1.63 0.26
N ASN A 13 3.54 -1.29 -0.29
CA ASN A 13 2.40 -0.82 0.50
C ASN A 13 1.95 -1.88 1.52
N GLY A 14 1.84 -3.13 1.08
CA GLY A 14 1.63 -4.32 1.92
C GLY A 14 2.57 -4.40 3.11
N PHE A 15 3.87 -4.26 2.85
CA PHE A 15 4.91 -4.29 3.87
C PHE A 15 4.76 -3.17 4.91
N PHE A 16 4.46 -1.95 4.46
CA PHE A 16 4.23 -0.81 5.34
C PHE A 16 2.99 -1.00 6.23
N SER A 17 1.87 -1.46 5.65
CA SER A 17 0.65 -1.76 6.39
C SER A 17 0.86 -2.87 7.43
N MET A 18 1.56 -3.95 7.08
CA MET A 18 1.94 -5.01 8.03
C MET A 18 2.80 -4.48 9.17
N SER A 19 3.76 -3.61 8.86
CA SER A 19 4.69 -3.04 9.86
C SER A 19 3.95 -2.13 10.86
N GLU A 20 3.03 -1.30 10.38
CA GLU A 20 2.13 -0.51 11.22
C GLU A 20 1.32 -1.41 12.15
N MET A 21 0.64 -2.43 11.59
CA MET A 21 -0.21 -3.31 12.38
C MET A 21 0.59 -4.14 13.38
N ALA A 22 1.79 -4.60 13.03
CA ALA A 22 2.66 -5.33 13.93
C ALA A 22 3.01 -4.51 15.18
N VAL A 23 3.30 -3.22 15.03
CA VAL A 23 3.58 -2.34 16.16
C VAL A 23 2.31 -2.12 16.99
N VAL A 24 1.19 -1.80 16.35
CA VAL A 24 -0.10 -1.50 17.04
C VAL A 24 -0.67 -2.73 17.77
N SER A 25 -0.52 -3.93 17.23
CA SER A 25 -1.06 -5.17 17.80
C SER A 25 -0.13 -5.85 18.81
N SER A 26 1.14 -5.45 18.86
CA SER A 26 2.11 -6.07 19.76
C SER A 26 1.80 -5.76 21.23
N ARG A 27 1.95 -6.76 22.11
CA ARG A 27 1.68 -6.60 23.55
C ARG A 27 2.91 -6.08 24.26
N LYS A 28 2.85 -4.86 24.82
CA LYS A 28 3.92 -4.26 25.64
C LYS A 28 4.52 -5.23 26.66
N ALA A 29 3.69 -5.95 27.42
CA ALA A 29 4.14 -6.90 28.44
C ALA A 29 4.98 -8.07 27.86
N ARG A 30 4.70 -8.51 26.63
CA ARG A 30 5.49 -9.55 25.96
C ARG A 30 6.82 -8.99 25.45
N LEU A 31 6.81 -7.77 24.90
CA LEU A 31 8.02 -7.08 24.45
C LEU A 31 8.96 -6.78 25.61
N GLN A 32 8.42 -6.34 26.75
CA GLN A 32 9.20 -6.12 27.97
C GLN A 32 9.91 -7.40 28.41
N ARG A 33 9.19 -8.52 28.51
CA ARG A 33 9.80 -9.82 28.87
C ARG A 33 10.91 -10.25 27.92
N LEU A 34 10.76 -10.00 26.62
CA LEU A 34 11.79 -10.32 25.62
C LEU A 34 13.01 -9.39 25.73
N ALA A 35 12.80 -8.13 26.07
CA ALA A 35 13.86 -7.17 26.33
C ALA A 35 14.62 -7.52 27.62
N ASP A 36 13.90 -7.94 28.67
CA ASP A 36 14.47 -8.39 29.94
C ASP A 36 15.25 -9.71 29.80
N SER A 37 14.97 -10.51 28.77
CA SER A 37 15.69 -11.75 28.44
C SER A 37 16.82 -11.55 27.41
N ASP A 38 17.27 -10.32 27.19
CA ASP A 38 18.32 -9.95 26.22
C ASP A 38 18.10 -10.50 24.80
N SER A 39 16.83 -10.63 24.38
CA SER A 39 16.52 -11.05 23.01
C SER A 39 16.99 -9.99 22.00
N PRO A 40 17.69 -10.37 20.92
CA PRO A 40 18.12 -9.44 19.89
C PRO A 40 16.93 -8.64 19.34
N GLY A 41 17.07 -7.32 19.25
CA GLY A 41 16.05 -6.40 18.73
C GLY A 41 14.84 -6.15 19.64
N ALA A 42 14.73 -6.82 20.79
CA ALA A 42 13.59 -6.65 21.69
C ALA A 42 13.55 -5.27 22.35
N GLN A 43 14.71 -4.70 22.71
CA GLN A 43 14.79 -3.32 23.20
C GLN A 43 14.31 -2.30 22.16
N SER A 44 14.72 -2.46 20.89
CA SER A 44 14.28 -1.59 19.80
C SER A 44 12.77 -1.71 19.53
N ALA A 45 12.24 -2.93 19.54
CA ALA A 45 10.80 -3.17 19.37
C ALA A 45 9.97 -2.58 20.53
N LEU A 46 10.48 -2.68 21.77
CA LEU A 46 9.87 -2.07 22.94
C LEU A 46 9.89 -0.53 22.88
N ALA A 47 10.99 0.06 22.41
CA ALA A 47 11.10 1.50 22.20
C ALA A 47 10.09 1.98 21.13
N LEU A 48 10.02 1.29 19.99
CA LEU A 48 9.04 1.57 18.93
C LEU A 48 7.59 1.46 19.41
N HIS A 49 7.27 0.47 20.25
CA HIS A 49 5.92 0.35 20.83
C HIS A 49 5.63 1.44 21.87
N THR A 50 6.64 1.91 22.61
CA THR A 50 6.43 2.91 23.67
C THR A 50 6.15 4.28 23.10
N GLU A 51 6.80 4.63 21.98
CA GLU A 51 6.62 5.91 21.29
C GLU A 51 6.44 5.70 19.78
N PRO A 52 5.30 5.14 19.35
CA PRO A 52 5.10 4.70 17.97
C PRO A 52 4.85 5.87 17.00
N SER A 53 4.57 7.08 17.51
CA SER A 53 4.14 8.24 16.73
C SER A 53 5.06 8.56 15.55
N ASN A 54 6.38 8.62 15.78
CA ASN A 54 7.35 8.95 14.74
C ASN A 54 7.45 7.84 13.68
N PHE A 55 7.39 6.57 14.10
CA PHE A 55 7.43 5.42 13.22
C PHE A 55 6.17 5.31 12.36
N LEU A 56 5.00 5.43 12.99
CA LEU A 56 3.70 5.41 12.32
C LEU A 56 3.59 6.56 11.31
N SER A 57 4.06 7.76 11.68
CA SER A 57 4.05 8.92 10.77
C SER A 57 4.94 8.69 9.54
N ALA A 58 6.14 8.10 9.72
CA ALA A 58 7.03 7.77 8.61
C ALA A 58 6.42 6.70 7.69
N ILE A 59 5.80 5.67 8.27
CA ILE A 59 5.07 4.64 7.50
C ILE A 59 3.93 5.25 6.71
N GLN A 60 3.13 6.13 7.31
CA GLN A 60 2.00 6.78 6.65
C GLN A 60 2.45 7.59 5.43
N VAL A 61 3.57 8.32 5.55
CA VAL A 61 4.19 9.02 4.41
C VAL A 61 4.63 8.03 3.33
N GLY A 62 5.18 6.87 3.72
CA GLY A 62 5.51 5.78 2.81
C GLY A 62 4.29 5.24 2.05
N ILE A 63 3.22 4.87 2.77
CA ILE A 63 1.95 4.39 2.21
C ILE A 63 1.39 5.39 1.20
N THR A 64 1.35 6.68 1.59
CA THR A 64 0.82 7.75 0.74
C THR A 64 1.66 7.92 -0.53
N SER A 65 2.99 7.92 -0.39
CA SER A 65 3.91 8.06 -1.53
C SER A 65 3.76 6.90 -2.52
N VAL A 66 3.65 5.68 -2.00
CA VAL A 66 3.41 4.48 -2.82
C VAL A 66 2.05 4.53 -3.53
N GLY A 67 1.02 5.06 -2.87
CA GLY A 67 -0.30 5.27 -3.48
C GLY A 67 -0.25 6.24 -4.66
N ILE A 68 0.42 7.39 -4.49
CA ILE A 68 0.59 8.41 -5.54
C ILE A 68 1.38 7.83 -6.73
N LEU A 69 2.49 7.15 -6.46
CA LEU A 69 3.31 6.54 -7.51
C LEU A 69 2.55 5.45 -8.26
N SER A 70 1.84 4.58 -7.54
CA SER A 70 1.00 3.54 -8.14
C SER A 70 -0.07 4.14 -9.03
N GLY A 71 -0.73 5.24 -8.61
CA GLY A 71 -1.72 5.95 -9.42
C GLY A 71 -1.14 6.52 -10.71
N ALA A 72 0.01 7.20 -10.62
CA ALA A 72 0.69 7.78 -11.78
C ALA A 72 1.16 6.71 -12.78
N ILE A 73 1.75 5.61 -12.30
CA ILE A 73 2.16 4.49 -13.15
C ILE A 73 0.94 3.78 -13.72
N GLY A 74 -0.11 3.60 -12.91
CA GLY A 74 -1.36 2.96 -13.30
C GLY A 74 -2.08 3.64 -14.47
N GLU A 75 -1.94 4.97 -14.62
CA GLU A 75 -2.47 5.68 -15.78
C GLU A 75 -1.87 5.15 -17.09
N THR A 76 -0.55 5.19 -17.23
CA THR A 76 0.13 4.76 -18.47
C THR A 76 0.07 3.25 -18.71
N VAL A 77 0.07 2.45 -17.64
CA VAL A 77 0.16 0.98 -17.73
C VAL A 77 -1.21 0.34 -17.95
N LEU A 78 -2.28 0.92 -17.38
CA LEU A 78 -3.61 0.32 -17.39
C LEU A 78 -4.65 1.24 -18.06
N ALA A 79 -4.65 2.54 -17.76
CA ALA A 79 -5.69 3.45 -18.25
C ALA A 79 -5.52 3.75 -19.74
N ASP A 80 -4.31 4.01 -20.22
CA ASP A 80 -4.06 4.31 -21.64
C ASP A 80 -4.43 3.12 -22.57
N PRO A 81 -4.02 1.87 -22.29
CA PRO A 81 -4.45 0.72 -23.10
C PRO A 81 -5.96 0.50 -23.06
N LEU A 82 -6.60 0.69 -21.89
CA LEU A 82 -8.04 0.55 -21.74
C LEU A 82 -8.79 1.65 -22.51
N ALA A 83 -8.28 2.89 -22.49
CA ALA A 83 -8.82 4.01 -23.26
C ALA A 83 -8.72 3.76 -24.76
N ALA A 84 -7.57 3.26 -25.23
CA ALA A 84 -7.38 2.90 -26.63
C ALA A 84 -8.36 1.81 -27.07
N TRP A 85 -8.59 0.81 -26.22
CA TRP A 85 -9.58 -0.24 -26.48
C TRP A 85 -11.02 0.31 -26.52
N LEU A 86 -11.41 1.13 -25.53
CA LEU A 86 -12.74 1.76 -25.47
C LEU A 86 -12.99 2.72 -26.65
N ALA A 87 -11.95 3.34 -27.20
CA ALA A 87 -12.06 4.23 -28.35
C ALA A 87 -12.51 3.52 -29.65
N HIS A 88 -12.41 2.18 -29.71
CA HIS A 88 -12.94 1.40 -30.83
C HIS A 88 -14.48 1.28 -30.81
N ILE A 89 -15.13 1.71 -29.73
CA ILE A 89 -16.59 1.67 -29.55
C ILE A 89 -17.16 3.06 -29.85
N PRO A 90 -17.79 3.30 -31.02
CA PRO A 90 -18.18 4.63 -31.47
C PRO A 90 -19.01 5.47 -30.47
N PRO A 91 -20.03 4.93 -29.77
CA PRO A 91 -20.80 5.73 -28.81
C PRO A 91 -20.01 6.11 -27.55
N ILE A 92 -18.92 5.41 -27.23
CA ILE A 92 -18.14 5.59 -26.00
C ILE A 92 -16.84 6.36 -26.26
N ALA A 93 -16.36 6.37 -27.51
CA ALA A 93 -15.10 6.98 -27.91
C ALA A 93 -14.83 8.40 -27.36
N PRO A 94 -15.80 9.34 -27.34
CA PRO A 94 -15.59 10.68 -26.77
C PRO A 94 -15.25 10.68 -25.26
N TYR A 95 -15.70 9.64 -24.54
CA TYR A 95 -15.54 9.49 -23.09
C TYR A 95 -14.51 8.42 -22.72
N ALA A 96 -13.88 7.76 -23.70
CA ALA A 96 -13.05 6.58 -23.49
C ALA A 96 -11.93 6.81 -22.46
N ARG A 97 -11.22 7.94 -22.54
CA ARG A 97 -10.15 8.28 -21.58
C ARG A 97 -10.68 8.47 -20.16
N GLY A 98 -11.77 9.22 -19.99
CA GLY A 98 -12.36 9.47 -18.68
C GLY A 98 -12.89 8.19 -18.02
N ILE A 99 -13.55 7.34 -18.81
CA ILE A 99 -14.06 6.04 -18.36
C ILE A 99 -12.90 5.12 -17.98
N ALA A 100 -11.89 5.00 -18.83
CA ALA A 100 -10.73 4.16 -18.58
C ALA A 100 -9.99 4.57 -17.31
N LEU A 101 -9.69 5.87 -17.16
CA LEU A 101 -9.05 6.40 -15.97
C LEU A 101 -9.87 6.11 -14.71
N THR A 102 -11.19 6.33 -14.76
CA THR A 102 -12.09 6.08 -13.63
C THR A 102 -12.07 4.60 -13.23
N ILE A 103 -12.22 3.68 -14.19
CA ILE A 103 -12.21 2.24 -13.95
C ILE A 103 -10.88 1.81 -13.33
N VAL A 104 -9.77 2.30 -13.89
CA VAL A 104 -8.43 1.94 -13.44
C VAL A 104 -8.14 2.50 -12.05
N VAL A 105 -8.45 3.77 -11.79
CA VAL A 105 -8.25 4.37 -10.46
C VAL A 105 -9.07 3.63 -9.41
N VAL A 106 -10.35 3.35 -9.67
CA VAL A 106 -11.21 2.62 -8.73
C VAL A 106 -10.69 1.20 -8.52
N GLY A 107 -10.37 0.47 -9.59
CA GLY A 107 -9.84 -0.88 -9.51
C GLY A 107 -8.50 -0.95 -8.77
N LEU A 108 -7.55 -0.09 -9.14
CA LEU A 108 -6.23 -0.02 -8.53
C LEU A 108 -6.32 0.38 -7.05
N THR A 109 -7.17 1.34 -6.71
CA THR A 109 -7.43 1.73 -5.32
C THR A 109 -7.98 0.55 -4.53
N TYR A 110 -8.97 -0.16 -5.08
CA TYR A 110 -9.53 -1.35 -4.46
C TYR A 110 -8.46 -2.41 -4.22
N PHE A 111 -7.66 -2.77 -5.23
CA PHE A 111 -6.61 -3.77 -5.07
C PHE A 111 -5.53 -3.34 -4.07
N THR A 112 -5.10 -2.08 -4.11
CA THR A 112 -4.10 -1.55 -3.19
C THR A 112 -4.60 -1.54 -1.75
N VAL A 113 -5.83 -1.06 -1.51
CA VAL A 113 -6.41 -1.01 -0.16
C VAL A 113 -6.76 -2.41 0.33
N VAL A 114 -7.34 -3.27 -0.49
CA VAL A 114 -7.77 -4.61 -0.06
C VAL A 114 -6.57 -5.52 0.16
N ILE A 115 -5.69 -5.64 -0.85
CA ILE A 115 -4.55 -6.56 -0.79
C ILE A 115 -3.39 -5.93 -0.02
N GLY A 116 -3.10 -4.65 -0.26
CA GLY A 116 -1.98 -3.94 0.38
C GLY A 116 -2.29 -3.48 1.81
N GLU A 117 -3.54 -3.19 2.17
CA GLU A 117 -3.84 -2.69 3.52
C GLU A 117 -4.67 -3.65 4.38
N LEU A 118 -5.85 -4.05 3.91
CA LEU A 118 -6.83 -4.80 4.70
C LEU A 118 -6.42 -6.24 4.99
N VAL A 119 -5.89 -6.97 4.01
CA VAL A 119 -5.45 -8.36 4.18
C VAL A 119 -4.34 -8.46 5.24
N PRO A 120 -3.23 -7.69 5.13
CA PRO A 120 -2.25 -7.51 6.18
C PRO A 120 -2.80 -7.23 7.58
N LYS A 121 -3.77 -6.32 7.69
CA LYS A 121 -4.32 -5.89 8.98
C LYS A 121 -5.23 -6.93 9.63
N ARG A 122 -5.62 -7.99 8.92
CA ARG A 122 -6.48 -9.07 9.42
C ARG A 122 -5.74 -10.36 9.74
N LEU A 123 -4.46 -10.47 9.39
CA LEU A 123 -3.57 -11.58 9.73
C LEU A 123 -2.89 -11.31 11.09
#